data_AF-A0A8H5JVB2-F1
#
_entry.id   AF-A0A8H5JVB2-F1
#
_cell.length_a   1.000
_cell.length_b   1.000
_cell.length_c   1.000
_cell.angle_alpha   90.00
_cell.angle_beta   90.00
_cell.angle_gamma   90.00
#
_symmetry.space_group_name_H-M   'P 1'
#
loop_
_entity.id
_entity.type
_entity.pdbx_description
1 polymer ?
#
loop_
_entity_poly.entity_id
_entity_poly.type
_entity_poly.pdbx_seq_one_letter_code
_entity_poly.pdbx_strand_id
1 'polypeptide(L)'
;MGDAVHQTPPFLGQGLCAGIRDAVNLAWKLRLVLRGDAGETLLDSYEIERKPHVRAVVASAKEFGKIIGELDPEAAAERDLRLRAELKAGKAETIRQRFISDLVSGLIARDAVLAGRLFVQPHVRAPDGRTCRLDDLLKPEFAIATTAAAPMAWLSDVASCQGLSGERVVITTSGESSDADGILSVVERDGLFADWMRQHGASAVIV
;
A
#
# COMPACT_ATOMS: atom_id res chain seq x y z
N MET A 1 -3.51 18.99 -4.01
CA MET A 1 -2.87 17.89 -3.24
C MET A 1 -2.10 18.46 -2.06
N GLY A 2 -1.85 17.66 -1.02
CA GLY A 2 -1.12 18.11 0.17
C GLY A 2 -1.81 19.22 0.95
N ASP A 3 -1.03 20.08 1.61
CA ASP A 3 -1.52 21.12 2.51
C ASP A 3 -2.52 22.10 1.88
N ALA A 4 -2.49 22.24 0.55
CA ALA A 4 -3.44 23.07 -0.20
C ALA A 4 -4.89 22.56 -0.12
N VAL A 5 -5.12 21.28 0.18
CA VAL A 5 -6.45 20.65 0.18
C VAL A 5 -6.78 19.92 1.48
N HIS A 6 -5.82 19.75 2.39
CA HIS A 6 -6.06 19.26 3.74
C HIS A 6 -4.99 19.77 4.70
N GLN A 7 -5.39 20.13 5.92
CA GLN A 7 -4.45 20.44 6.99
C GLN A 7 -4.60 19.40 8.09
N THR A 8 -3.46 18.90 8.58
CA THR A 8 -3.42 17.89 9.63
C THR A 8 -2.84 18.49 10.91
N PRO A 9 -3.41 18.20 12.09
CA PRO A 9 -2.72 18.49 13.35
C PRO A 9 -1.30 17.92 13.34
N PRO A 10 -0.32 18.57 14.00
CA PRO A 10 1.09 18.19 13.94
C PRO A 10 1.41 16.96 14.81
N PHE A 11 0.53 15.96 14.78
CA PHE A 11 0.70 14.67 15.43
C PHE A 11 0.96 13.61 14.36
N LEU A 12 1.80 12.61 14.70
CA LEU A 12 2.15 11.47 13.82
C LEU A 12 2.88 11.84 12.51
N GLY A 13 3.25 13.11 12.28
CA GLY A 13 4.01 13.54 11.10
C GLY A 13 3.26 13.38 9.77
N GLN A 14 1.92 13.46 9.76
CA GLN A 14 1.12 13.00 8.62
C GLN A 14 0.90 14.03 7.50
N GLY A 15 1.13 15.33 7.71
CA GLY A 15 0.92 16.35 6.67
C GLY A 15 1.71 16.07 5.39
N LEU A 16 3.05 16.05 5.52
CA LEU A 16 3.94 15.72 4.39
C LEU A 16 3.67 14.32 3.83
N CYS A 17 3.52 13.31 4.68
CA CYS A 17 3.26 11.93 4.24
C CYS A 17 1.93 11.79 3.48
N ALA A 18 0.88 12.53 3.86
CA ALA A 18 -0.38 12.56 3.12
C ALA A 18 -0.21 13.26 1.77
N GLY A 19 0.52 14.37 1.73
CA GLY A 19 0.84 15.08 0.48
C GLY A 19 1.63 14.23 -0.51
N ILE A 20 2.64 13.47 -0.04
CA ILE A 20 3.40 12.53 -0.91
C ILE A 20 2.48 11.46 -1.48
N ARG A 21 1.60 10.85 -0.67
CA ARG A 21 0.63 9.86 -1.16
C ARG A 21 -0.34 10.43 -2.18
N ASP A 22 -0.75 11.69 -2.02
CA ASP A 22 -1.58 12.36 -3.01
C ASP A 22 -0.82 12.57 -4.33
N ALA A 23 0.44 12.99 -4.27
CA ALA A 23 1.28 13.19 -5.44
C ALA A 23 1.49 11.89 -6.21
N VAL A 24 1.84 10.80 -5.51
CA VAL A 24 2.01 9.47 -6.10
C VAL A 24 0.71 8.97 -6.74
N ASN A 25 -0.45 9.17 -6.09
CA ASN A 25 -1.74 8.77 -6.65
C ASN A 25 -2.13 9.59 -7.90
N LEU A 26 -1.87 10.90 -7.92
CA LEU A 26 -2.27 11.76 -9.04
C LEU A 26 -1.32 11.67 -10.24
N ALA A 27 -0.01 11.50 -10.01
CA ALA A 27 1.00 11.62 -11.05
C ALA A 27 0.79 10.65 -12.23
N TRP A 28 0.53 9.37 -11.95
CA TRP A 28 0.31 8.39 -13.01
C TRP A 28 -1.01 8.62 -13.75
N LYS A 29 -2.07 9.01 -13.04
CA LYS A 29 -3.39 9.32 -13.63
C LYS A 29 -3.28 10.48 -14.61
N LEU A 30 -2.60 11.54 -14.17
CA LEU A 30 -2.37 12.72 -15.00
C LEU A 30 -1.51 12.39 -16.22
N ARG A 31 -0.45 11.57 -16.05
CA ARG A 31 0.38 11.09 -17.17
C ARG A 31 -0.46 10.36 -18.22
N LEU A 32 -1.34 9.43 -17.82
CA LEU A 32 -2.18 8.68 -18.76
C LEU A 32 -3.17 9.57 -19.51
N VAL A 33 -3.83 10.50 -18.80
CA VAL A 33 -4.77 11.44 -19.44
C VAL A 33 -4.06 12.36 -20.44
N LEU A 34 -2.90 12.93 -20.06
CA LEU A 34 -2.14 13.82 -20.94
C LEU A 34 -1.59 13.11 -22.19
N ARG A 35 -1.36 11.80 -22.14
CA ARG A 35 -0.93 10.99 -23.30
C ARG A 35 -2.08 10.52 -24.17
N GLY A 36 -3.33 10.67 -23.72
CA GLY A 36 -4.52 10.13 -24.38
C GLY A 36 -4.74 8.64 -24.15
N ASP A 37 -4.01 8.04 -23.21
CA ASP A 37 -4.12 6.61 -22.86
C ASP A 37 -5.34 6.33 -21.93
N ALA A 38 -5.91 7.38 -21.32
CA ALA A 38 -7.10 7.31 -20.48
C ALA A 38 -7.98 8.57 -20.62
N GLY A 39 -9.29 8.43 -20.39
CA GLY A 39 -10.22 9.55 -20.38
C GLY A 39 -10.08 10.43 -19.12
N GLU A 40 -10.51 11.70 -19.21
CA GLU A 40 -10.41 12.68 -18.11
C GLU A 40 -11.11 12.22 -16.82
N THR A 41 -12.16 11.40 -16.93
CA THR A 41 -12.88 10.81 -15.79
C THR A 41 -12.00 9.94 -14.90
N LEU A 42 -10.82 9.51 -15.36
CA LEU A 42 -9.81 8.88 -14.52
C LEU A 42 -9.38 9.80 -13.37
N LEU A 43 -9.32 11.12 -13.60
CA LEU A 43 -8.91 12.08 -12.57
C LEU A 43 -9.94 12.22 -11.45
N ASP A 44 -11.22 11.98 -11.71
CA ASP A 44 -12.27 12.01 -10.68
C ASP A 44 -11.99 10.98 -9.58
N SER A 45 -11.32 9.88 -9.92
CA SER A 45 -10.95 8.84 -8.96
C SER A 45 -9.94 9.32 -7.91
N TYR A 46 -9.15 10.37 -8.19
CA TYR A 46 -8.22 10.93 -7.22
C TYR A 46 -8.94 11.41 -5.97
N GLU A 47 -10.00 12.22 -6.11
CA GLU A 47 -10.74 12.71 -4.94
C GLU A 47 -11.47 11.57 -4.24
N ILE A 48 -12.09 10.68 -5.01
CA ILE A 48 -12.85 9.53 -4.50
C ILE A 48 -11.95 8.63 -3.63
N GLU A 49 -10.72 8.36 -4.06
CA GLU A 49 -9.76 7.54 -3.32
C GLU A 49 -9.13 8.30 -2.14
N ARG A 50 -8.69 9.54 -2.35
CA ARG A 50 -7.82 10.24 -1.39
C ARG A 50 -8.58 10.94 -0.28
N LYS A 51 -9.77 11.47 -0.54
CA LYS A 51 -10.54 12.25 0.46
C LYS A 51 -10.97 11.41 1.66
N PRO A 52 -11.56 10.20 1.52
CA PRO A 52 -11.89 9.36 2.67
C PRO A 52 -10.64 8.93 3.43
N HIS A 53 -9.59 8.54 2.70
CA HIS A 53 -8.33 8.10 3.28
C HIS A 53 -7.69 9.20 4.14
N VAL A 54 -7.54 10.44 3.61
CA VAL A 54 -6.94 11.54 4.38
C VAL A 54 -7.81 11.92 5.58
N ARG A 55 -9.14 11.90 5.45
CA ARG A 55 -10.05 12.14 6.58
C ARG A 55 -9.82 11.14 7.72
N ALA A 56 -9.67 9.86 7.41
CA ALA A 56 -9.37 8.83 8.41
C ALA A 56 -8.04 9.11 9.13
N VAL A 57 -6.98 9.40 8.37
CA VAL A 57 -5.65 9.72 8.94
C VAL A 57 -5.70 10.97 9.83
N VAL A 58 -6.40 12.03 9.39
CA VAL A 58 -6.59 13.26 10.19
C VAL A 58 -7.38 12.99 11.46
N ALA A 59 -8.43 12.17 11.39
CA ALA A 59 -9.20 11.78 12.56
C ALA A 59 -8.32 11.05 13.57
N SER A 60 -7.53 10.06 13.13
CA SER A 60 -6.57 9.38 14.01
C SER A 60 -5.57 10.35 14.63
N ALA A 61 -4.98 11.26 13.83
CA ALA A 61 -4.04 12.26 14.34
C ALA A 61 -4.67 13.17 15.41
N LYS A 62 -5.96 13.53 15.26
CA LYS A 62 -6.71 14.28 16.28
C LYS A 62 -6.87 13.49 17.58
N GLU A 63 -7.22 12.20 17.51
CA GLU A 63 -7.36 11.37 18.71
C GLU A 63 -6.03 11.21 19.46
N PHE A 64 -4.93 10.99 18.75
CA PHE A 64 -3.60 11.03 19.35
C PHE A 64 -3.28 12.39 19.98
N GLY A 65 -3.68 13.47 19.32
CA GLY A 65 -3.52 14.82 19.82
C GLY A 65 -4.22 15.06 21.16
N LYS A 66 -5.44 14.52 21.35
CA LYS A 66 -6.15 14.59 22.63
C LYS A 66 -5.43 13.83 23.73
N ILE A 67 -4.87 12.66 23.40
CA ILE A 67 -4.10 11.85 24.36
C ILE A 67 -2.84 12.62 24.77
N ILE A 68 -2.07 13.14 23.81
CA ILE A 68 -0.77 13.78 24.07
C ILE A 68 -0.96 15.15 24.74
N GLY A 69 -1.87 15.95 24.21
CA GLY A 69 -2.13 17.33 24.60
C GLY A 69 -3.16 17.50 25.71
N GLU A 70 -3.29 16.54 26.61
CA GLU A 70 -4.10 16.71 27.83
C GLU A 70 -3.54 17.88 28.64
N LEU A 71 -4.39 18.86 28.94
CA LEU A 71 -4.01 20.12 29.58
C LEU A 71 -4.38 20.14 31.07
N ASP A 72 -5.34 19.31 31.50
CA ASP A 72 -5.66 19.17 32.91
C ASP A 72 -4.57 18.35 33.63
N PRO A 73 -3.87 18.93 34.62
CA PRO A 73 -2.79 18.24 35.33
C PRO A 73 -3.23 16.93 36.02
N GLU A 74 -4.45 16.87 36.55
CA GLU A 74 -4.95 15.67 37.24
C GLU A 74 -5.23 14.56 36.23
N ALA A 75 -6.00 14.85 35.18
CA ALA A 75 -6.27 13.92 34.08
C ALA A 75 -4.97 13.46 33.37
N ALA A 76 -4.00 14.35 33.19
CA ALA A 76 -2.69 14.01 32.61
C ALA A 76 -1.90 13.04 33.49
N ALA A 77 -1.93 13.23 34.82
CA ALA A 77 -1.30 12.32 35.76
C ALA A 77 -1.96 10.92 35.74
N GLU A 78 -3.29 10.86 35.69
CA GLU A 78 -4.04 9.61 35.56
C GLU A 78 -3.72 8.88 34.24
N ARG A 79 -3.71 9.63 33.12
CA ARG A 79 -3.30 9.11 31.79
C ARG A 79 -1.90 8.50 31.87
N ASP A 80 -0.93 9.22 32.43
CA ASP A 80 0.46 8.78 32.50
C ASP A 80 0.63 7.52 33.36
N LEU A 81 -0.07 7.45 34.49
CA LEU A 81 -0.11 6.26 35.33
C LEU A 81 -0.66 5.05 34.56
N ARG A 82 -1.77 5.23 33.85
CA ARG A 82 -2.38 4.17 33.01
C ARG A 82 -1.42 3.69 31.93
N LEU A 83 -0.85 4.60 31.12
CA LEU A 83 0.05 4.24 30.01
C LEU A 83 1.32 3.54 30.52
N ARG A 84 1.89 3.97 31.64
CA ARG A 84 3.05 3.30 32.27
C ARG A 84 2.70 1.91 32.77
N ALA A 85 1.52 1.72 33.34
CA ALA A 85 1.05 0.41 33.79
C ALA A 85 0.82 -0.54 32.62
N GLU A 86 0.20 -0.07 31.52
CA GLU A 86 0.01 -0.84 30.29
C GLU A 86 1.35 -1.27 29.67
N LEU A 87 2.32 -0.35 29.62
CA LEU A 87 3.67 -0.66 29.15
C LEU A 87 4.34 -1.72 30.02
N LYS A 88 4.29 -1.58 31.35
CA LYS A 88 4.86 -2.57 32.28
C LYS A 88 4.18 -3.93 32.19
N ALA A 89 2.87 -3.95 31.90
CA ALA A 89 2.09 -5.16 31.73
C ALA A 89 2.28 -5.83 30.36
N GLY A 90 3.07 -5.25 29.46
CA GLY A 90 3.22 -5.73 28.08
C GLY A 90 1.95 -5.59 27.23
N LYS A 91 0.99 -4.76 27.67
CA LYS A 91 -0.28 -4.50 26.98
C LYS A 91 -0.24 -3.24 26.10
N ALA A 92 0.86 -2.49 26.13
CA ALA A 92 1.01 -1.31 25.30
C ALA A 92 1.01 -1.69 23.81
N GLU A 93 0.04 -1.16 23.07
CA GLU A 93 -0.03 -1.38 21.63
C GLU A 93 0.88 -0.40 20.87
N THR A 94 1.75 -0.94 20.02
CA THR A 94 2.48 -0.13 19.04
C THR A 94 1.65 0.02 17.78
N ILE A 95 1.06 1.20 17.60
CA ILE A 95 0.33 1.56 16.39
C ILE A 95 1.35 2.03 15.34
N ARG A 96 1.77 1.12 14.45
CA ARG A 96 2.61 1.42 13.28
C ARG A 96 1.74 1.96 12.14
N GLN A 97 1.84 1.41 10.92
CA GLN A 97 1.06 1.84 9.75
C GLN A 97 -0.45 1.55 9.84
N ARG A 98 -0.92 0.87 10.91
CA ARG A 98 -2.33 0.45 11.06
C ARG A 98 -3.34 1.59 11.10
N PHE A 99 -2.91 2.83 11.38
CA PHE A 99 -3.80 4.00 11.31
C PHE A 99 -3.96 4.56 9.88
N ILE A 100 -3.13 4.11 8.93
CA ILE A 100 -3.30 4.43 7.52
C ILE A 100 -4.37 3.48 6.98
N SER A 101 -5.53 4.02 6.66
CA SER A 101 -6.64 3.25 6.08
C SER A 101 -6.32 2.80 4.66
N ASP A 102 -6.85 1.65 4.27
CA ASP A 102 -6.91 1.23 2.87
C ASP A 102 -7.71 2.22 2.01
N LEU A 103 -7.56 2.13 0.68
CA LEU A 103 -8.46 2.79 -0.25
C LEU A 103 -9.79 2.02 -0.28
N VAL A 104 -10.89 2.72 0.04
CA VAL A 104 -12.24 2.12 0.13
C VAL A 104 -13.01 2.15 -1.19
N SER A 105 -12.43 2.77 -2.21
CA SER A 105 -12.96 2.87 -3.57
C SER A 105 -11.76 2.89 -4.52
N GLY A 106 -11.99 2.66 -5.81
CA GLY A 106 -10.92 2.66 -6.79
C GLY A 106 -11.42 2.37 -8.20
N LEU A 107 -10.51 1.89 -9.04
CA LEU A 107 -10.71 1.76 -10.48
C LEU A 107 -10.79 0.30 -10.93
N ILE A 108 -9.86 -0.53 -10.45
CA ILE A 108 -9.64 -1.90 -10.92
C ILE A 108 -10.18 -2.87 -9.87
N ALA A 109 -10.92 -3.89 -10.34
CA ALA A 109 -11.37 -5.02 -9.54
C ALA A 109 -11.98 -4.61 -8.18
N ARG A 110 -12.89 -3.62 -8.19
CA ARG A 110 -13.45 -2.98 -6.97
C ARG A 110 -14.04 -3.96 -5.96
N ASP A 111 -14.59 -5.07 -6.44
CA ASP A 111 -15.22 -6.10 -5.61
C ASP A 111 -14.23 -7.19 -5.15
N ALA A 112 -12.95 -7.09 -5.51
CA ALA A 112 -11.93 -8.04 -5.09
C ALA A 112 -11.58 -7.86 -3.61
N VAL A 113 -11.32 -8.98 -2.94
CA VAL A 113 -11.01 -9.05 -1.49
C VAL A 113 -9.81 -8.18 -1.05
N LEU A 114 -8.88 -7.91 -1.97
CA LEU A 114 -7.67 -7.13 -1.73
C LEU A 114 -7.71 -5.74 -2.37
N ALA A 115 -8.83 -5.34 -2.97
CA ALA A 115 -8.95 -4.05 -3.65
C ALA A 115 -8.64 -2.89 -2.69
N GLY A 116 -7.75 -1.99 -3.10
CA GLY A 116 -7.36 -0.80 -2.33
C GLY A 116 -6.46 -1.06 -1.12
N ARG A 117 -6.08 -2.31 -0.84
CA ARG A 117 -5.14 -2.65 0.23
C ARG A 117 -3.69 -2.43 -0.19
N LEU A 118 -2.84 -2.14 0.78
CA LEU A 118 -1.40 -2.09 0.55
C LEU A 118 -0.85 -3.48 0.20
N PHE A 119 -0.04 -3.54 -0.84
CA PHE A 119 0.73 -4.72 -1.20
C PHE A 119 1.80 -5.02 -0.14
N VAL A 120 2.06 -6.31 0.11
CA VAL A 120 3.07 -6.75 1.09
C VAL A 120 4.48 -6.63 0.51
N GLN A 121 5.48 -6.33 1.33
CA GLN A 121 6.84 -6.13 0.86
C GLN A 121 7.77 -7.29 1.27
N PRO A 122 7.85 -8.39 0.49
CA PRO A 122 8.74 -9.50 0.81
C PRO A 122 10.20 -9.16 0.52
N HIS A 123 11.13 -9.78 1.27
CA HIS A 123 12.51 -9.91 0.81
C HIS A 123 12.61 -11.04 -0.19
N VAL A 124 13.29 -10.77 -1.29
CA VAL A 124 13.42 -11.69 -2.42
C VAL A 124 14.87 -11.86 -2.82
N ARG A 125 15.21 -13.04 -3.31
CA ARG A 125 16.47 -13.28 -4.02
C ARG A 125 16.29 -12.85 -5.46
N ALA A 126 17.08 -11.89 -5.91
CA ALA A 126 17.09 -11.40 -7.27
C ALA A 126 17.83 -12.37 -8.22
N PRO A 127 17.67 -12.24 -9.56
CA PRO A 127 18.40 -13.06 -10.54
C PRO A 127 19.92 -12.95 -10.44
N ASP A 128 20.45 -11.81 -9.98
CA ASP A 128 21.88 -11.60 -9.73
C ASP A 128 22.38 -12.26 -8.42
N GLY A 129 21.50 -12.96 -7.70
CA GLY A 129 21.80 -13.68 -6.46
C GLY A 129 21.70 -12.84 -5.18
N ARG A 130 21.56 -11.51 -5.26
CA ARG A 130 21.44 -10.65 -4.06
C ARG A 130 20.08 -10.81 -3.41
N THR A 131 20.04 -10.63 -2.08
CA THR A 131 18.76 -10.50 -1.36
C THR A 131 18.43 -9.02 -1.22
N CYS A 132 17.24 -8.62 -1.63
CA CYS A 132 16.76 -7.25 -1.61
C CYS A 132 15.24 -7.21 -1.38
N ARG A 133 14.65 -6.02 -1.29
CA ARG A 133 13.19 -5.90 -1.26
C ARG A 133 12.65 -6.01 -2.68
N LEU A 134 11.41 -6.45 -2.82
CA LEU A 134 10.78 -6.59 -4.14
C LEU A 134 10.79 -5.28 -4.95
N ASP A 135 10.56 -4.14 -4.30
CA ASP A 135 10.50 -2.82 -4.91
C ASP A 135 11.87 -2.32 -5.39
N ASP A 136 12.97 -2.91 -4.91
CA ASP A 136 14.31 -2.65 -5.46
C ASP A 136 14.51 -3.23 -6.87
N LEU A 137 13.61 -4.13 -7.30
CA LEU A 137 13.64 -4.79 -8.61
C LEU A 137 12.57 -4.28 -9.57
N LEU A 138 11.54 -3.62 -9.05
CA LEU A 138 10.40 -3.14 -9.84
C LEU A 138 10.56 -1.67 -10.21
N LYS A 139 9.99 -1.31 -11.36
CA LYS A 139 9.83 0.06 -11.82
C LYS A 139 8.63 0.69 -11.12
N PRO A 140 8.57 2.02 -11.04
CA PRO A 140 7.43 2.76 -10.49
C PRO A 140 6.26 2.80 -11.51
N GLU A 141 5.83 1.63 -11.97
CA GLU A 141 4.70 1.39 -12.87
C GLU A 141 3.84 0.27 -12.27
N PHE A 142 2.73 -0.08 -12.93
CA PHE A 142 1.91 -1.19 -12.44
C PHE A 142 2.70 -2.50 -12.47
N ALA A 143 2.42 -3.41 -11.54
CA ALA A 143 2.94 -4.77 -11.59
C ALA A 143 1.86 -5.80 -11.34
N ILE A 144 1.93 -6.91 -12.06
CA ILE A 144 1.09 -8.09 -11.85
C ILE A 144 1.93 -9.11 -11.10
N ALA A 145 1.54 -9.44 -9.88
CA ALA A 145 2.24 -10.39 -9.02
C ALA A 145 1.43 -11.68 -8.81
N THR A 146 2.12 -12.82 -8.92
CA THR A 146 1.52 -14.16 -8.73
C THR A 146 2.47 -15.08 -7.98
N THR A 147 1.95 -16.18 -7.43
CA THR A 147 2.76 -17.20 -6.74
C THR A 147 3.25 -18.32 -7.66
N ALA A 148 2.81 -18.33 -8.92
CA ALA A 148 3.14 -19.34 -9.91
C ALA A 148 3.04 -18.77 -11.33
N ALA A 149 3.70 -19.42 -12.29
CA ALA A 149 3.64 -19.00 -13.70
C ALA A 149 2.27 -19.27 -14.35
N ALA A 150 1.50 -20.26 -13.87
CA ALA A 150 0.24 -20.65 -14.50
C ALA A 150 -0.78 -19.49 -14.59
N PRO A 151 -0.98 -18.66 -13.54
CA PRO A 151 -1.82 -17.47 -13.65
C PRO A 151 -1.39 -16.42 -14.70
N MET A 152 -0.10 -16.32 -15.02
CA MET A 152 0.40 -15.38 -16.03
C MET A 152 -0.09 -15.69 -17.45
N ALA A 153 -0.39 -16.97 -17.73
CA ALA A 153 -0.87 -17.39 -19.04
C ALA A 153 -2.24 -16.79 -19.37
N TRP A 154 -3.21 -16.85 -18.46
CA TRP A 154 -4.56 -16.33 -18.70
C TRP A 154 -4.72 -14.83 -18.40
N LEU A 155 -3.84 -14.23 -17.59
CA LEU A 155 -3.86 -12.77 -17.34
C LEU A 155 -3.55 -11.95 -18.60
N SER A 156 -2.81 -12.53 -19.55
CA SER A 156 -2.53 -11.92 -20.85
C SER A 156 -3.80 -11.71 -21.69
N ASP A 157 -4.85 -12.49 -21.42
CA ASP A 157 -6.12 -12.46 -22.16
C ASP A 157 -7.19 -11.57 -21.49
N VAL A 158 -6.93 -11.06 -20.28
CA VAL A 158 -7.88 -10.21 -19.56
C VAL A 158 -7.83 -8.79 -20.15
N ALA A 159 -8.90 -8.37 -20.81
CA ALA A 159 -9.01 -7.05 -21.46
C ALA A 159 -8.63 -5.87 -20.55
N SER A 160 -8.92 -5.95 -19.25
CA SER A 160 -8.55 -4.91 -18.26
C SER A 160 -7.03 -4.82 -18.01
N CYS A 161 -6.28 -5.88 -18.29
CA CYS A 161 -4.82 -5.93 -18.16
C CYS A 161 -4.10 -5.55 -19.45
N GLN A 162 -4.76 -5.65 -20.61
CA GLN A 162 -4.14 -5.43 -21.93
C GLN A 162 -3.71 -3.97 -22.16
N GLY A 163 -4.30 -3.00 -21.43
CA GLY A 163 -3.91 -1.58 -21.46
C GLY A 163 -2.97 -1.15 -20.33
N LEU A 164 -2.73 -2.00 -19.33
CA LEU A 164 -1.84 -1.70 -18.22
C LEU A 164 -0.42 -2.12 -18.61
N SER A 165 0.38 -1.18 -19.09
CA SER A 165 1.83 -1.39 -19.19
C SER A 165 2.36 -1.63 -17.79
N GLY A 166 2.73 -2.87 -17.48
CA GLY A 166 3.17 -3.22 -16.15
C GLY A 166 4.08 -4.43 -16.13
N GLU A 167 4.91 -4.50 -15.11
CA GLU A 167 5.87 -5.58 -14.93
C GLU A 167 5.16 -6.85 -14.47
N ARG A 168 5.62 -7.99 -14.97
CA ARG A 168 5.07 -9.28 -14.59
C ARG A 168 6.05 -9.93 -13.63
N VAL A 169 5.57 -10.27 -12.45
CA VAL A 169 6.40 -10.88 -11.42
C VAL A 169 5.77 -12.18 -10.90
N VAL A 170 6.60 -13.21 -10.84
CA VAL A 170 6.28 -14.49 -10.21
C VAL A 170 7.13 -14.60 -8.95
N ILE A 171 6.49 -14.66 -7.80
CA ILE A 171 7.13 -14.70 -6.49
C ILE A 171 6.90 -16.09 -5.90
N THR A 172 7.92 -16.94 -5.95
CA THR A 172 7.86 -18.31 -5.45
C THR A 172 8.55 -18.45 -4.10
N THR A 173 8.29 -19.53 -3.37
CA THR A 173 9.00 -19.85 -2.11
C THR A 173 10.21 -20.76 -2.32
N SER A 174 10.41 -21.28 -3.54
CA SER A 174 11.51 -22.17 -3.91
C SER A 174 11.84 -22.08 -5.40
N GLY A 175 12.96 -22.67 -5.81
CA GLY A 175 13.45 -22.62 -7.19
C GLY A 175 14.59 -21.62 -7.37
N GLU A 176 14.76 -21.16 -8.61
CA GLU A 176 15.77 -20.18 -9.01
C GLU A 176 15.10 -18.89 -9.47
N SER A 177 15.82 -17.78 -9.28
CA SER A 177 15.37 -16.47 -9.74
C SER A 177 15.85 -16.26 -11.18
N SER A 178 15.01 -15.70 -12.03
CA SER A 178 15.31 -15.44 -13.43
C SER A 178 14.59 -14.19 -13.92
N ASP A 179 15.10 -13.60 -14.99
CA ASP A 179 14.42 -12.55 -15.73
C ASP A 179 14.46 -12.96 -17.21
N ALA A 180 13.34 -13.50 -17.68
CA ALA A 180 13.22 -14.08 -19.01
C ALA A 180 11.81 -13.83 -19.56
N ASP A 181 11.71 -13.66 -20.88
CA ASP A 181 10.44 -13.48 -21.60
C ASP A 181 9.54 -12.37 -21.03
N GLY A 182 10.14 -11.33 -20.44
CA GLY A 182 9.42 -10.21 -19.83
C GLY A 182 8.72 -10.55 -18.50
N ILE A 183 9.10 -11.66 -17.86
CA ILE A 183 8.61 -12.08 -16.55
C ILE A 183 9.79 -12.19 -15.59
N LEU A 184 9.73 -11.38 -14.53
CA LEU A 184 10.66 -11.44 -13.41
C LEU A 184 10.22 -12.57 -12.46
N SER A 185 11.00 -13.64 -12.37
CA SER A 185 10.80 -14.71 -11.39
C SER A 185 11.75 -14.53 -10.23
N VAL A 186 11.23 -14.42 -9.02
CA VAL A 186 12.02 -14.23 -7.80
C VAL A 186 11.58 -15.19 -6.70
N VAL A 187 12.53 -15.56 -5.85
CA VAL A 187 12.28 -16.44 -4.71
C VAL A 187 12.20 -15.62 -3.43
N GLU A 188 11.04 -15.56 -2.81
CA GLU A 188 10.89 -14.90 -1.52
C GLU A 188 11.56 -15.69 -0.39
N ARG A 189 12.00 -14.98 0.65
CA ARG A 189 12.72 -15.57 1.80
C ARG A 189 11.83 -15.75 3.02
N ASP A 190 10.81 -14.92 3.13
CA ASP A 190 10.04 -14.77 4.36
C ASP A 190 8.72 -15.55 4.33
N GLY A 191 8.31 -16.07 3.17
CA GLY A 191 6.99 -16.67 2.95
C GLY A 191 5.82 -15.66 3.04
N LEU A 192 6.14 -14.37 3.16
CA LEU A 192 5.19 -13.30 3.44
C LEU A 192 4.15 -13.17 2.32
N PHE A 193 4.58 -13.16 1.06
CA PHE A 193 3.69 -13.00 -0.07
C PHE A 193 2.86 -14.26 -0.32
N ALA A 194 3.45 -15.45 -0.29
CA ALA A 194 2.73 -16.70 -0.46
C ALA A 194 1.68 -16.93 0.63
N ASP A 195 2.00 -16.63 1.90
CA ASP A 195 1.04 -16.75 2.99
C ASP A 195 -0.05 -15.68 2.90
N TRP A 196 0.28 -14.45 2.52
CA TRP A 196 -0.70 -13.38 2.31
C TRP A 196 -1.68 -13.71 1.18
N MET A 197 -1.19 -14.20 0.04
CA MET A 197 -2.03 -14.65 -1.08
C MET A 197 -2.96 -15.81 -0.67
N ARG A 198 -2.43 -16.80 0.06
CA ARG A 198 -3.20 -17.95 0.56
C ARG A 198 -4.27 -17.53 1.54
N GLN A 199 -3.95 -16.66 2.49
CA GLN A 199 -4.88 -16.15 3.50
C GLN A 199 -6.09 -15.47 2.87
N HIS A 200 -5.90 -14.79 1.73
CA HIS A 200 -6.94 -14.03 1.05
C HIS A 200 -7.55 -14.76 -0.15
N GLY A 201 -7.12 -15.99 -0.45
CA GLY A 201 -7.62 -16.77 -1.58
C GLY A 201 -7.36 -16.12 -2.95
N ALA A 202 -6.29 -15.32 -3.07
CA ALA A 202 -5.96 -14.63 -4.31
C ALA A 202 -5.01 -15.46 -5.17
N SER A 203 -5.22 -15.47 -6.50
CA SER A 203 -4.31 -16.13 -7.46
C SER A 203 -3.39 -15.16 -8.19
N ALA A 204 -3.79 -13.90 -8.29
CA ALA A 204 -3.02 -12.80 -8.85
C ALA A 204 -3.42 -11.49 -8.19
N VAL A 205 -2.50 -10.54 -8.14
CA VAL A 205 -2.77 -9.18 -7.69
C VAL A 205 -2.10 -8.18 -8.64
N ILE A 206 -2.70 -6.99 -8.72
CA ILE A 206 -2.17 -5.85 -9.45
C ILE A 206 -1.84 -4.79 -8.40
N VAL A 207 -0.62 -4.26 -8.46
CA VAL A 207 -0.10 -3.21 -7.58
C VAL A 207 0.34 -2.00 -8.40
#